data_AF-C0BBA5-F1
#
_entry.id   AF-C0BBA5-F1
#
_cell.length_a   1.000
_cell.length_b   1.000
_cell.length_c   1.000
_cell.angle_alpha   90.00
_cell.angle_beta   90.00
_cell.angle_gamma   90.00
#
_symmetry.space_group_name_H-M   'P 1'
#
loop_
_entity.id
_entity.type
_entity.pdbx_description
1 polymer ?
#
loop_
_entity_poly.entity_id
_entity_poly.type
_entity_poly.pdbx_seq_one_letter_code
_entity_poly.pdbx_strand_id
1 'polypeptide(L)'
;MELYRKVAELLYEQHAKGELNPAQIMNYFTEEEEHRAVAALFNTRIKELTTAGEQEKAIKETILRVKEYSIETATRNLDPTDIQGLQRLMNAKKAVQDLHKLHISIN
;
A
#
# COMPACT_ATOMS: atom_id res chain seq x y z
N MET A 1 3.15 3.16 -12.39
CA MET A 1 2.08 2.64 -11.51
C MET A 1 1.87 1.14 -11.71
N GLU A 2 1.84 0.63 -12.94
CA GLU A 2 1.59 -0.81 -13.19
C GLU A 2 2.64 -1.75 -12.59
N LEU A 3 3.92 -1.38 -12.62
CA LEU A 3 4.99 -2.18 -12.01
C LEU A 3 4.71 -2.50 -10.53
N TYR A 4 4.45 -1.47 -9.71
CA TYR A 4 4.18 -1.64 -8.28
C TYR A 4 2.88 -2.41 -8.02
N ARG A 5 1.84 -2.19 -8.84
CA ARG A 5 0.60 -2.97 -8.77
C ARG A 5 0.89 -4.45 -9.03
N LYS A 6 1.67 -4.76 -10.07
CA LYS A 6 1.99 -6.14 -10.44
C LYS A 6 2.85 -6.84 -9.38
N VAL A 7 3.84 -6.15 -8.82
CA VAL A 7 4.62 -6.65 -7.68
C VAL A 7 3.71 -6.97 -6.50
N ALA A 8 2.78 -6.07 -6.17
CA ALA A 8 1.84 -6.29 -5.06
C ALA A 8 0.91 -7.48 -5.32
N GLU A 9 0.37 -7.63 -6.53
CA GLU A 9 -0.45 -8.78 -6.92
C GLU A 9 0.29 -10.10 -6.71
N LEU A 10 1.52 -10.22 -7.23
CA LEU A 10 2.35 -11.42 -7.08
C LEU A 10 2.68 -11.71 -5.61
N LEU A 11 2.99 -10.66 -4.83
CA LEU A 11 3.27 -10.78 -3.41
C LEU A 11 2.05 -11.31 -2.64
N TYR A 12 0.86 -10.76 -2.88
CA TYR A 12 -0.37 -11.20 -2.21
C TYR A 12 -0.79 -12.61 -2.64
N GLU A 13 -0.56 -12.98 -3.90
CA GLU A 13 -0.81 -14.34 -4.38
C GLU A 13 0.10 -15.35 -3.66
N GLN A 14 1.40 -15.07 -3.57
CA GLN A 14 2.34 -15.92 -2.83
C GLN A 14 2.01 -15.96 -1.33
N HIS A 15 1.65 -14.81 -0.73
CA HIS A 15 1.23 -14.73 0.67
C HIS A 15 0.02 -15.64 0.95
N ALA A 16 -0.98 -15.62 0.07
CA ALA A 16 -2.18 -16.45 0.20
C ALA A 16 -1.88 -17.95 0.13
N LYS A 17 -0.83 -18.34 -0.61
CA LYS A 17 -0.34 -19.73 -0.71
C LYS A 17 0.63 -20.13 0.41
N GLY A 18 1.10 -19.17 1.22
CA GLY A 18 2.13 -19.41 2.24
C GLY A 18 3.55 -19.56 1.66
N GLU A 19 3.76 -19.14 0.42
CA GLU A 19 4.99 -19.38 -0.35
C GLU A 19 5.69 -18.07 -0.72
N LEU A 20 5.85 -17.15 0.25
CA LEU A 20 6.51 -15.87 0.04
C LEU A 20 7.96 -16.06 -0.43
N ASN A 21 8.22 -15.70 -1.68
CA ASN A 21 9.53 -15.82 -2.33
C ASN A 21 9.82 -14.57 -3.20
N PRO A 22 10.51 -13.57 -2.63
CA PRO A 22 10.89 -12.35 -3.36
C PRO A 22 11.72 -12.61 -4.62
N ALA A 23 12.55 -13.66 -4.64
CA ALA A 23 13.35 -14.00 -5.81
C ALA A 23 12.50 -14.44 -7.01
N GLN A 24 11.43 -15.21 -6.74
CA GLN A 24 10.47 -15.56 -7.79
C GLN A 24 9.72 -14.33 -8.33
N ILE A 25 9.41 -13.37 -7.46
CA ILE A 25 8.79 -12.11 -7.89
C ILE A 25 9.76 -11.32 -8.77
N MET A 26 11.05 -11.23 -8.42
CA MET A 26 12.06 -10.57 -9.25
C MET A 26 12.20 -11.23 -10.63
N ASN A 27 12.25 -12.57 -10.68
CA ASN A 27 12.37 -13.33 -11.94
C ASN A 27 11.19 -13.13 -12.91
N TYR A 28 10.03 -12.66 -12.43
CA TYR A 28 8.90 -12.32 -13.29
C TYR A 28 9.20 -11.11 -14.21
N PHE A 29 10.07 -10.19 -13.77
CA PHE A 29 10.42 -8.97 -14.50
C PHE A 29 11.71 -9.19 -15.27
N THR A 30 11.59 -9.40 -16.58
CA THR A 30 12.74 -9.74 -17.44
C THR A 30 13.43 -8.51 -18.03
N GLU A 31 12.70 -7.40 -18.17
CA GLU A 31 13.25 -6.14 -18.66
C GLU A 31 14.20 -5.54 -17.61
N GLU A 32 15.38 -5.09 -18.05
CA GLU A 32 16.46 -4.66 -17.14
C GLU A 32 16.00 -3.51 -16.23
N GLU A 33 15.25 -2.55 -16.78
CA GLU A 33 14.75 -1.39 -16.03
C GLU A 33 13.73 -1.81 -14.96
N GLU A 34 12.79 -2.69 -15.31
CA GLU A 34 11.80 -3.22 -14.37
C GLU A 34 12.46 -4.08 -13.28
N HIS A 35 13.35 -4.99 -13.68
CA HIS A 35 14.08 -5.85 -12.76
C HIS A 35 14.89 -5.02 -11.76
N ARG A 36 15.58 -3.97 -12.22
CA ARG A 36 16.33 -3.05 -11.36
C ARG A 36 15.41 -2.31 -10.38
N ALA A 37 14.26 -1.83 -10.84
CA ALA A 37 13.29 -1.14 -9.98
C ALA A 37 12.67 -2.06 -8.92
N VAL A 38 12.34 -3.30 -9.27
CA VAL A 38 11.80 -4.29 -8.34
C VAL A 38 12.86 -4.75 -7.34
N ALA A 39 14.10 -4.97 -7.79
CA ALA A 39 15.22 -5.25 -6.91
C ALA A 39 15.47 -4.10 -5.92
N ALA A 40 15.37 -2.85 -6.36
CA ALA A 40 15.47 -1.70 -5.47
C ALA A 40 14.37 -1.70 -4.40
N LEU A 41 13.13 -2.05 -4.77
CA LEU A 41 12.01 -2.12 -3.84
C LEU A 41 12.24 -3.15 -2.72
N PHE A 42 12.70 -4.36 -3.04
CA PHE A 42 12.96 -5.39 -2.03
C PHE A 42 14.22 -5.14 -1.19
N ASN A 43 15.22 -4.44 -1.76
CA ASN A 43 16.46 -4.11 -1.04
C ASN A 43 16.38 -2.80 -0.24
N THR A 44 15.32 -2.00 -0.43
CA THR A 44 15.12 -0.76 0.31
C THR A 44 14.89 -1.10 1.78
N ARG A 45 15.76 -0.57 2.64
CA ARG A 45 15.60 -0.65 4.09
C ARG A 45 15.01 0.64 4.60
N ILE A 46 14.03 0.55 5.48
CA ILE A 46 13.57 1.72 6.22
C ILE A 46 14.68 2.08 7.21
N LYS A 47 15.39 3.18 6.96
CA LYS A 47 16.46 3.65 7.84
C LYS A 47 15.85 4.11 9.17
N GLU A 48 16.46 3.71 10.28
CA GLU A 48 16.25 4.28 11.62
C GLU A 48 14.81 4.27 12.15
N LEU A 49 14.11 3.14 12.05
CA LEU A 49 12.99 2.85 12.95
C LEU A 49 13.50 1.98 14.09
N THR A 50 14.18 2.61 15.04
CA THR A 50 14.93 1.92 16.10
C THR A 50 14.06 1.51 17.27
N THR A 51 12.92 2.18 17.45
CA THR A 51 11.96 1.89 18.53
C THR A 51 10.64 1.36 17.98
N ALA A 52 9.94 0.55 18.77
CA ALA A 52 8.61 0.05 18.42
C ALA A 52 7.62 1.20 18.12
N GLY A 53 7.66 2.28 18.91
CA GLY A 53 6.81 3.45 18.69
C GLY A 53 7.09 4.19 17.38
N GLU A 54 8.35 4.26 16.93
CA GLU A 54 8.70 4.79 15.61
C GLU A 54 8.14 3.89 14.49
N GLN A 55 8.26 2.57 14.64
CA GLN A 55 7.71 1.60 13.68
C GLN A 55 6.19 1.70 13.57
N GLU A 56 5.49 1.71 14.71
CA GLU A 56 4.04 1.89 14.79
C GLU A 56 3.60 3.18 14.11
N LYS A 57 4.30 4.29 14.37
CA LYS A 57 4.02 5.59 13.74
C LYS A 57 4.24 5.55 12.23
N ALA A 58 5.37 5.03 11.76
CA ALA A 58 5.70 4.98 10.34
C ALA A 58 4.72 4.10 9.55
N ILE A 59 4.30 2.97 10.13
CA ILE A 59 3.28 2.10 9.55
C ILE A 59 1.94 2.83 9.48
N LYS A 60 1.52 3.45 10.59
CA LYS A 60 0.27 4.21 10.64
C LYS A 60 0.23 5.32 9.58
N GLU A 61 1.27 6.14 9.51
CA GLU A 61 1.37 7.23 8.53
C GLU A 61 1.36 6.71 7.09
N THR A 62 2.03 5.59 6.83
CA THR A 62 2.05 4.99 5.49
C THR A 62 0.67 4.49 5.08
N ILE A 63 -0.04 3.79 5.97
CA ILE A 63 -1.41 3.33 5.70
C ILE A 63 -2.34 4.52 5.44
N LEU A 64 -2.28 5.55 6.30
CA LEU A 64 -3.09 6.76 6.16
C LEU A 64 -2.86 7.42 4.79
N ARG A 65 -1.59 7.64 4.42
CA ARG A 65 -1.21 8.25 3.14
C ARG A 65 -1.77 7.48 1.94
N VAL A 66 -1.67 6.15 1.96
CA VAL A 66 -2.21 5.30 0.86
C VAL A 66 -3.74 5.40 0.79
N LYS A 67 -4.44 5.39 1.93
CA LYS A 67 -5.90 5.50 1.95
C LYS A 67 -6.38 6.89 1.51
N GLU A 68 -5.72 7.95 1.94
CA GLU A 68 -6.00 9.32 1.53
C GLU A 68 -5.83 9.48 0.02
N TYR A 69 -4.71 9.00 -0.54
CA TYR A 69 -4.47 9.02 -1.98
C TYR A 69 -5.51 8.22 -2.78
N SER A 70 -5.94 7.06 -2.26
CA SER A 70 -6.98 6.25 -2.87
C SER A 70 -8.33 6.99 -2.91
N ILE A 71 -8.71 7.67 -1.82
CA ILE A 71 -9.94 8.47 -1.73
C ILE A 71 -9.85 9.67 -2.68
N GLU A 72 -8.72 10.37 -2.71
CA GLU A 72 -8.51 11.50 -3.61
C GLU A 72 -8.65 11.09 -5.07
N THR A 73 -8.00 10.00 -5.46
CA THR A 73 -8.10 9.42 -6.80
C THR A 73 -9.54 9.05 -7.14
N ALA A 74 -10.24 8.37 -6.23
CA ALA A 74 -11.64 7.98 -6.43
C ALA A 74 -12.58 9.20 -6.47
N THR A 75 -12.27 10.28 -5.75
CA THR A 75 -13.03 11.54 -5.80
C THR A 75 -12.85 12.24 -7.14
N ARG A 76 -11.63 12.30 -7.66
CA ARG A 76 -11.32 12.93 -8.97
C ARG A 76 -11.98 12.18 -10.13
N ASN A 77 -12.13 10.87 -10.01
CA ASN A 77 -12.69 9.99 -11.04
C ASN A 77 -14.18 9.68 -10.84
N LEU A 78 -14.85 10.29 -9.86
CA LEU A 78 -16.26 10.03 -9.58
C LEU A 78 -17.14 10.66 -10.66
N ASP A 79 -18.06 9.88 -11.22
CA ASP A 79 -19.13 10.42 -12.06
C ASP A 79 -20.04 11.34 -11.22
N PRO A 80 -20.31 12.59 -11.66
CA PRO A 80 -21.18 13.52 -10.94
C PRO A 80 -22.58 12.97 -10.61
N THR A 81 -23.04 11.95 -11.35
CA THR A 81 -24.34 11.31 -11.17
C THR A 81 -24.28 10.04 -10.31
N ASP A 82 -23.08 9.54 -9.95
CA ASP A 82 -22.91 8.36 -9.10
C ASP A 82 -23.08 8.71 -7.61
N ILE A 83 -24.35 8.86 -7.20
CA ILE A 83 -24.74 9.09 -5.79
C ILE A 83 -24.23 7.97 -4.87
N GLN A 84 -24.20 6.73 -5.36
CA GLN A 84 -23.70 5.60 -4.58
C GLN A 84 -22.18 5.70 -4.37
N GLY A 85 -21.45 6.12 -5.39
CA GLY A 85 -20.02 6.40 -5.29
C GLY A 85 -19.70 7.55 -4.35
N LEU A 86 -20.52 8.61 -4.36
CA LEU A 86 -20.40 9.68 -3.36
C LEU A 86 -20.58 9.15 -1.93
N GLN A 87 -21.60 8.30 -1.68
CA GLN A 87 -21.82 7.71 -0.36
C GLN A 87 -20.64 6.82 0.07
N ARG A 88 -20.09 6.01 -0.84
CA ARG A 88 -18.89 5.20 -0.59
C ARG A 88 -17.69 6.07 -0.21
N LEU A 89 -17.47 7.20 -0.91
CA LEU A 89 -16.40 8.14 -0.60
C LEU A 89 -16.59 8.80 0.78
N MET A 90 -17.80 9.20 1.15
CA MET A 90 -18.08 9.76 2.47
C MET A 90 -17.76 8.78 3.59
N ASN A 91 -18.18 7.51 3.43
CA ASN A 91 -17.88 6.46 4.39
C ASN A 91 -16.38 6.18 4.48
N ALA A 92 -15.67 6.16 3.34
CA ALA A 92 -14.22 5.98 3.31
C ALA A 92 -13.48 7.13 4.01
N LYS A 93 -13.91 8.39 3.80
CA LYS A 93 -13.36 9.54 4.51
C LYS A 93 -13.54 9.44 6.02
N LYS A 94 -14.72 9.02 6.47
CA LYS A 94 -14.98 8.78 7.90
C LYS A 94 -14.08 7.69 8.47
N ALA A 95 -13.92 6.57 7.76
CA ALA A 95 -13.04 5.49 8.19
C ALA A 95 -11.57 5.93 8.32
N VAL A 96 -11.08 6.79 7.43
CA VAL A 96 -9.72 7.37 7.54
C VAL A 96 -9.60 8.28 8.76
N GLN A 97 -10.62 9.12 9.04
CA GLN A 97 -10.64 9.96 10.25
C GLN A 97 -10.61 9.11 11.54
N ASP A 98 -11.28 7.96 11.54
CA ASP A 98 -11.25 7.05 12.68
C ASP A 98 -9.88 6.34 12.77
N LEU A 99 -9.25 6.02 11.65
CA LEU A 99 -7.89 5.45 11.62
C LEU A 99 -6.84 6.43 12.16
N HIS A 100 -7.01 7.74 11.97
CA HIS A 100 -6.17 8.77 12.61
C HIS A 100 -6.19 8.68 14.14
N LYS A 101 -7.29 8.21 14.73
CA LYS A 101 -7.44 8.04 16.20
C LYS A 101 -6.95 6.69 16.70
N LEU A 102 -6.76 5.71 15.83
CA LEU A 102 -6.33 4.36 16.19
C LEU A 102 -4.89 4.37 16.72
N HIS A 103 -4.63 3.65 17.81
CA HIS A 103 -3.28 3.33 18.27
C HIS A 103 -2.91 1.94 17.75
N ILE A 104 -1.83 1.83 16.98
CA ILE A 104 -1.29 0.55 16.51
C ILE A 104 -0.23 0.14 17.53
N SER A 105 -0.31 -1.08 18.04
CA SER A 105 0.73 -1.66 18.90
C SER A 105 1.34 -2.88 18.23
N ILE A 106 2.68 -2.94 18.19
CA ILE A 106 3.43 -4.07 17.65
C ILE A 106 4.14 -4.74 18.84
N ASN A 107 3.73 -5.98 19.15
CA ASN A 107 4.34 -6.81 20.20
C ASN A 107 5.57 -7.56 19.70
#